data_AF-A0A6A4HZ55-F1
#
_entry.id   AF-A0A6A4HZ55-F1
#
_cell.length_a   1.000
_cell.length_b   1.000
_cell.length_c   1.000
_cell.angle_alpha   90.00
_cell.angle_beta   90.00
_cell.angle_gamma   90.00
#
_symmetry.space_group_name_H-M   'P 1'
#
loop_
_entity.id
_entity.type
_entity.pdbx_description
1 polymer ?
#
loop_
_entity_poly.entity_id
_entity_poly.type
_entity_poly.pdbx_seq_one_letter_code
_entity_poly.pdbx_strand_id
1 'polypeptide(L)'
;MSTNPSNVSIPRFPKDNQLDGDRNWHTYKHECILALKARSLLQYVEGKIIQPLQSISQTTQTTTPTQTQIWSSTPLYKEWVAQDATATSIIVTNIRDPVGVGVEDDKSSAVIWKFLTDKYEKQVEQQIHLADTALRSHTYKPESTTMEDHKKKMKNLLLRTLKDYGGTCNDPQFRLIVIASLPLDWKQDTRSVPSTSSEDAFTFLHSLYLEKQQERESSERDKKRVKALLASQNTTAAAVEPQRAGRNSNLVCSNCGKCGHTVHRCWAKGGGAEGEGPKNWRVSYTNAEH
;
A
#
# COMPACT_ATOMS: atom_id res chain seq x y z
N MET A 1 11.48 48.40 43.03
CA MET A 1 11.73 47.99 41.64
C MET A 1 10.41 47.51 41.07
N SER A 2 9.87 48.25 40.09
CA SER A 2 8.59 47.92 39.46
C SER A 2 8.76 46.66 38.63
N THR A 3 8.14 45.56 39.05
CA THR A 3 8.05 44.35 38.23
C THR A 3 7.11 44.66 37.07
N ASN A 4 7.68 44.78 35.87
CA ASN A 4 6.91 44.77 34.63
C ASN A 4 5.88 43.64 34.67
N PRO A 5 4.62 43.86 34.24
CA PRO A 5 3.69 42.76 34.05
C PRO A 5 4.33 41.83 33.03
N SER A 6 4.68 40.63 33.47
CA SER A 6 5.22 39.55 32.66
C SER A 6 4.31 39.40 31.45
N ASN A 7 4.82 39.80 30.28
CA ASN A 7 4.09 39.68 29.03
C ASN A 7 3.89 38.17 28.79
N VAL A 8 2.71 37.65 29.13
CA VAL A 8 2.41 36.22 29.05
C VAL A 8 2.36 35.85 27.58
N SER A 9 3.51 35.44 27.05
CA SER A 9 3.62 35.01 25.66
C SER A 9 2.90 33.68 25.49
N ILE A 10 1.75 33.72 24.82
CA ILE A 10 0.96 32.54 24.46
C ILE A 10 1.65 31.92 23.23
N PRO A 11 2.10 30.66 23.31
CA PRO A 11 2.75 30.01 22.19
C PRO A 11 1.72 29.74 21.09
N ARG A 12 2.05 30.14 19.86
CA ARG A 12 1.28 29.79 18.67
C ARG A 12 1.93 28.57 18.01
N PHE A 13 1.15 27.51 17.84
CA PHE A 13 1.66 26.31 17.16
C PHE A 13 1.76 26.53 15.65
N PRO A 14 2.66 25.81 14.96
CA PRO A 14 2.67 25.73 13.50
C PRO A 14 1.28 25.37 12.96
N LYS A 15 0.93 25.88 11.77
CA LYS A 15 -0.42 25.68 11.19
C LYS A 15 -0.82 24.21 11.10
N ASP A 16 0.13 23.31 10.91
CA ASP A 16 -0.09 21.86 10.79
C ASP A 16 -0.39 21.20 12.16
N ASN A 17 0.03 21.82 13.26
CA ASN A 17 -0.15 21.33 14.63
C ASN A 17 -1.33 22.00 15.36
N GLN A 18 -1.97 23.00 14.74
CA GLN A 18 -3.20 23.61 15.26
C GLN A 18 -4.38 22.68 15.03
N LEU A 19 -5.29 22.55 16.00
CA LEU A 19 -6.40 21.61 15.92
C LEU A 19 -7.25 21.87 14.66
N ASP A 20 -7.37 20.82 13.84
CA ASP A 20 -8.06 20.78 12.55
C ASP A 20 -8.81 19.44 12.41
N GLY A 21 -9.84 19.28 13.24
CA GLY A 21 -10.64 18.06 13.31
C GLY A 21 -9.97 16.91 14.06
N ASP A 22 -10.36 15.68 13.71
CA ASP A 22 -9.94 14.44 14.36
C ASP A 22 -8.51 14.02 14.02
N ARG A 23 -8.07 14.31 12.79
CA ARG A 23 -6.80 13.79 12.23
C ARG A 23 -5.54 14.25 12.94
N ASN A 24 -5.56 15.42 13.59
CA ASN A 24 -4.39 15.97 14.25
C ASN A 24 -4.59 16.19 15.75
N TRP A 25 -5.65 15.61 16.33
CA TRP A 25 -5.91 15.69 17.77
C TRP A 25 -4.69 15.26 18.60
N HIS A 26 -4.03 14.16 18.25
CA HIS A 26 -2.89 13.66 19.01
C HIS A 26 -1.71 14.64 19.01
N THR A 27 -1.34 15.15 17.83
CA THR A 27 -0.28 16.16 17.68
C THR A 27 -0.62 17.43 18.45
N TYR A 28 -1.84 17.94 18.28
CA TYR A 28 -2.32 19.13 18.99
C TYR A 28 -2.30 18.93 20.52
N LYS A 29 -2.85 17.81 21.00
CA LYS A 29 -2.89 17.44 22.43
C LYS A 29 -1.47 17.39 23.01
N HIS A 30 -0.53 16.78 22.29
CA HIS A 30 0.87 16.71 22.70
C HIS A 30 1.49 18.10 22.85
N GLU A 31 1.33 18.98 21.86
CA GLU A 31 1.85 20.34 21.88
C GLU A 31 1.22 21.17 23.02
N CYS A 32 -0.10 21.06 23.24
CA CYS A 32 -0.77 21.66 24.38
C CYS A 32 -0.17 21.19 25.71
N ILE A 33 0.00 19.88 25.90
CA ILE A 33 0.57 19.32 27.13
C ILE A 33 1.99 19.85 27.36
N LEU A 34 2.83 19.93 26.32
CA LEU A 34 4.18 20.49 26.42
C LEU A 34 4.14 21.97 26.81
N ALA A 35 3.32 22.77 26.14
CA ALA A 35 3.18 24.21 26.40
C ALA A 35 2.65 24.51 27.81
N LEU A 36 1.72 23.70 28.30
CA LEU A 36 1.14 23.80 29.65
C LEU A 36 2.14 23.35 30.72
N LYS A 37 2.87 22.24 30.49
CA LYS A 37 3.93 21.77 31.40
C LYS A 37 5.04 22.80 31.56
N ALA A 38 5.48 23.42 30.46
CA ALA A 38 6.51 24.47 30.48
C ALA A 38 6.12 25.68 31.35
N ARG A 39 4.82 25.90 31.57
CA ARG A 39 4.27 27.01 32.38
C ARG A 39 3.71 26.56 33.73
N SER A 40 3.86 25.29 34.10
CA SER A 40 3.25 24.69 35.31
C SER A 40 1.71 24.78 35.36
N LEU A 41 1.03 24.88 34.21
CA LEU A 41 -0.43 25.06 34.12
C LEU A 41 -1.21 23.76 33.95
N LEU A 42 -0.53 22.62 33.75
CA LEU A 42 -1.18 21.35 33.43
C LEU A 42 -2.21 20.93 34.50
N GLN A 43 -1.94 21.20 35.78
CA GLN A 43 -2.83 20.81 36.88
C GLN A 43 -4.17 21.58 36.89
N TYR A 44 -4.23 22.78 36.31
CA TYR A 44 -5.46 23.54 36.15
C TYR A 44 -6.35 22.87 35.10
N VAL A 45 -5.75 22.50 33.97
CA VAL A 45 -6.43 21.86 32.84
C VAL A 45 -6.90 20.44 33.20
N GLU A 46 -6.16 19.73 34.05
CA GLU A 46 -6.60 18.44 34.61
C GLU A 46 -7.69 18.57 35.69
N GLY A 47 -8.03 19.80 36.10
CA GLY A 47 -9.02 20.05 37.16
C GLY A 47 -8.56 19.68 38.58
N LYS A 48 -7.25 19.46 38.79
CA LYS A 48 -6.68 19.11 40.09
C LYS A 48 -6.63 20.31 41.04
N ILE A 49 -6.44 21.51 40.51
CA ILE A 49 -6.48 22.76 41.28
C ILE A 49 -7.89 23.34 41.16
N ILE A 50 -8.67 23.18 42.22
CA ILE A 50 -10.06 23.65 42.29
C ILE A 50 -10.07 25.17 42.45
N GLN A 51 -11.01 25.84 41.77
CA GLN A 51 -11.21 27.28 41.92
C GLN A 51 -11.46 27.63 43.40
N PRO A 52 -10.64 28.51 44.00
CA PRO A 52 -10.83 28.95 45.38
C PRO A 52 -12.14 29.72 45.53
N LEU A 53 -12.76 29.68 46.70
CA LEU A 53 -13.92 30.54 46.97
C LEU A 53 -13.48 32.01 46.99
N GLN A 54 -14.23 32.88 46.33
CA GLN A 54 -13.93 34.30 46.29
C GLN A 54 -14.14 34.90 47.68
N SER A 55 -13.06 35.27 48.37
CA SER A 55 -13.16 35.83 49.73
C SER A 55 -13.72 37.25 49.66
N ILE A 56 -14.96 37.43 50.13
CA ILE A 56 -15.65 38.72 50.20
C ILE A 56 -15.28 39.38 51.54
N SER A 57 -14.02 39.80 51.69
CA SER A 57 -13.60 40.55 52.87
C SER A 57 -13.30 41.99 52.48
N GLN A 58 -14.31 42.84 52.60
CA GLN A 58 -14.09 44.28 52.76
C GLN A 58 -13.49 44.50 54.14
N THR A 59 -12.18 44.71 54.22
CA THR A 59 -11.61 45.55 55.28
C THR A 59 -10.22 46.01 54.87
N THR A 60 -10.07 47.33 54.84
CA THR A 60 -8.83 48.08 54.77
C THR A 60 -7.85 47.63 55.84
N GLN A 61 -6.88 46.78 55.50
CA GLN A 61 -5.59 46.72 56.19
C GLN A 61 -4.48 46.50 55.16
N THR A 62 -3.50 47.41 55.21
CA THR A 62 -2.30 47.45 54.40
C THR A 62 -1.37 46.32 54.85
N THR A 63 -1.58 45.11 54.34
CA THR A 63 -0.54 44.08 54.32
C THR A 63 -0.28 43.70 52.88
N THR A 64 0.97 43.90 52.47
CA THR A 64 1.50 43.52 51.16
C THR A 64 1.08 42.08 50.85
N PRO A 65 0.39 41.80 49.71
CA PRO A 65 0.01 40.44 49.39
C PRO A 65 1.28 39.62 49.19
N THR A 66 1.54 38.69 50.10
CA THR A 66 2.59 37.69 49.94
C THR A 66 2.21 36.85 48.73
N GLN A 67 2.89 37.08 47.61
CA GLN A 67 2.72 36.35 46.37
C GLN A 67 2.79 34.85 46.64
N THR A 68 1.77 34.09 46.23
CA THR A 68 1.77 32.65 46.42
C THR A 68 2.89 32.06 45.54
N GLN A 69 3.61 31.07 46.08
CA GLN A 69 4.65 30.35 45.32
C GLN A 69 4.07 29.85 43.99
N ILE A 70 4.85 29.91 42.91
CA ILE A 70 4.46 29.55 41.54
C ILE A 70 3.87 28.12 41.45
N TRP A 71 4.21 27.25 42.41
CA TRP A 71 3.77 25.85 42.50
C TRP A 71 2.78 25.57 43.62
N SER A 72 2.06 26.57 44.13
CA SER A 72 1.04 26.33 45.16
C SER A 72 -0.17 25.59 44.59
N SER A 73 -0.53 24.47 45.22
CA SER A 73 -1.77 23.74 44.95
C SER A 73 -3.02 24.46 45.45
N THR A 74 -2.86 25.59 46.16
CA THR A 74 -3.94 26.40 46.74
C THR A 74 -3.68 27.88 46.41
N PRO A 75 -3.80 28.28 45.13
CA PRO A 75 -3.60 29.67 44.71
C PRO A 75 -4.68 30.60 45.26
N LEU A 76 -4.41 31.91 45.30
CA LEU A 76 -5.44 32.91 45.57
C LEU A 76 -6.44 32.97 44.41
N TYR A 77 -7.70 33.38 44.67
CA TYR A 77 -8.74 33.46 43.63
C TYR A 77 -8.29 34.20 42.36
N LYS A 78 -7.68 35.39 42.52
CA LYS A 78 -7.21 36.20 41.37
C LYS A 78 -6.07 35.52 40.59
N GLU A 79 -5.19 34.81 41.28
CA GLU A 79 -4.09 34.08 40.65
C GLU A 79 -4.62 32.86 39.90
N TRP A 80 -5.56 32.12 40.49
CA TRP A 80 -6.22 30.99 39.84
C TRP A 80 -6.89 31.43 38.54
N VAL A 81 -7.65 32.53 38.57
CA VAL A 81 -8.34 33.06 37.37
C VAL A 81 -7.33 33.46 36.29
N ALA A 82 -6.22 34.10 36.65
CA ALA A 82 -5.19 34.48 35.68
C ALA A 82 -4.48 33.26 35.05
N GLN A 83 -4.19 32.22 35.85
CA GLN A 83 -3.56 30.99 35.37
C GLN A 83 -4.51 30.16 34.50
N ASP A 84 -5.78 30.03 34.91
CA ASP A 84 -6.82 29.36 34.11
C ASP A 84 -7.05 30.10 32.79
N ALA A 85 -7.16 31.43 32.79
CA ALA A 85 -7.29 32.23 31.57
C ALA A 85 -6.09 32.06 30.62
N THR A 86 -4.88 31.92 31.19
CA THR A 86 -3.67 31.63 30.39
C THR A 86 -3.75 30.22 29.77
N ALA A 87 -4.19 29.23 30.54
CA ALA A 87 -4.36 27.86 30.05
C ALA A 87 -5.44 27.78 28.96
N THR A 88 -6.59 28.41 29.17
CA THR A 88 -7.66 28.55 28.18
C THR A 88 -7.13 29.20 26.91
N SER A 89 -6.36 30.28 27.03
CA SER A 89 -5.77 30.97 25.88
C SER A 89 -4.82 30.06 25.09
N ILE A 90 -3.98 29.26 25.75
CA ILE A 90 -3.08 28.29 25.08
C ILE A 90 -3.87 27.27 24.27
N ILE A 91 -4.98 26.78 24.81
CA ILE A 91 -5.83 25.79 24.15
C ILE A 91 -6.59 26.47 22.99
N VAL A 92 -7.48 27.42 23.30
CA VAL A 92 -8.45 27.97 22.34
C VAL A 92 -7.76 28.69 21.18
N THR A 93 -6.72 29.47 21.44
CA THR A 93 -6.05 30.21 20.36
C THR A 93 -5.39 29.26 19.36
N ASN A 94 -5.03 28.04 19.75
CA ASN A 94 -4.41 27.02 18.90
C ASN A 94 -5.40 26.09 18.17
N ILE A 95 -6.68 26.45 18.15
CA ILE A 95 -7.72 25.81 17.34
C ILE A 95 -7.98 26.69 16.11
N ARG A 96 -8.08 26.09 14.91
CA ARG A 96 -8.34 26.86 13.68
C ARG A 96 -9.73 27.49 13.67
N ASP A 97 -10.73 26.73 14.09
CA ASP A 97 -12.13 27.16 14.17
C ASP A 97 -12.74 26.71 15.52
N PRO A 98 -12.52 27.45 16.61
CA PRO A 98 -13.04 27.07 17.92
C PRO A 98 -14.57 27.05 17.96
N VAL A 99 -15.24 27.94 17.22
CA VAL A 99 -16.71 28.01 17.16
C VAL A 99 -17.28 26.81 16.41
N GLY A 100 -16.72 26.46 15.24
CA GLY A 100 -17.14 25.28 14.49
C GLY A 100 -16.87 23.96 15.20
N VAL A 101 -15.86 23.91 16.08
CA VAL A 101 -15.61 22.76 16.97
C VAL A 101 -16.62 22.70 18.13
N GLY A 102 -17.30 23.80 18.45
CA GLY A 102 -18.24 23.93 19.57
C GLY A 102 -17.55 24.24 20.90
N VAL A 103 -16.40 24.92 20.86
CA VAL A 103 -15.71 25.37 22.07
C VAL A 103 -16.36 26.67 22.57
N GLU A 104 -16.81 26.64 23.82
CA GLU A 104 -17.28 27.81 24.55
C GLU A 104 -16.09 28.42 25.32
N ASP A 105 -15.67 29.62 24.95
CA ASP A 105 -14.47 30.30 25.48
C ASP A 105 -14.69 30.97 26.86
N ASP A 106 -15.94 31.03 27.33
CA ASP A 106 -16.33 31.48 28.67
C ASP A 106 -16.12 30.42 29.76
N LYS A 107 -15.81 29.17 29.38
CA LYS A 107 -15.60 28.06 30.29
C LYS A 107 -14.16 27.99 30.80
N SER A 108 -13.99 27.33 31.95
CA SER A 108 -12.66 27.08 32.51
C SER A 108 -11.84 26.16 31.61
N SER A 109 -10.52 26.27 31.70
CA SER A 109 -9.61 25.45 30.88
C SER A 109 -9.83 23.95 31.06
N ALA A 110 -10.20 23.52 32.28
CA ALA A 110 -10.53 22.14 32.60
C ALA A 110 -11.78 21.63 31.87
N VAL A 111 -12.83 22.46 31.77
CA VAL A 111 -14.08 22.10 31.09
C VAL A 111 -13.84 21.98 29.59
N ILE A 112 -13.13 22.95 29.00
CA ILE A 112 -12.80 22.95 27.57
C ILE A 112 -11.94 21.74 27.23
N TRP A 113 -10.90 21.46 28.02
CA TRP A 113 -10.01 20.32 27.78
C TRP A 113 -10.72 18.97 27.91
N LYS A 114 -11.61 18.84 28.90
CA LYS A 114 -12.44 17.64 29.04
C LYS A 114 -13.35 17.46 27.83
N PHE A 115 -14.03 18.50 27.38
CA PHE A 115 -14.88 18.46 26.18
C PHE A 115 -14.10 18.00 24.93
N LEU A 116 -12.92 18.58 24.68
CA LEU A 116 -12.08 18.21 23.54
C LEU A 116 -11.62 16.75 23.65
N THR A 117 -11.20 16.32 24.85
CA THR A 117 -10.80 14.93 25.11
C THR A 117 -11.96 13.98 24.85
N ASP A 118 -13.14 14.23 25.42
CA ASP A 118 -14.32 13.37 25.24
C ASP A 118 -14.77 13.26 23.78
N LYS A 119 -14.63 14.36 23.01
CA LYS A 119 -15.01 14.42 21.59
C LYS A 119 -14.03 13.67 20.69
N TYR A 120 -12.74 13.88 20.87
CA TYR A 120 -11.72 13.38 19.93
C TYR A 120 -11.08 12.06 20.35
N GLU A 121 -10.96 11.74 21.64
CA GLU A 121 -10.30 10.49 22.09
C GLU A 121 -11.06 9.25 21.60
N LYS A 122 -12.39 9.25 21.70
CA LYS A 122 -13.25 8.14 21.20
C LYS A 122 -13.15 7.94 19.70
N GLN A 123 -13.09 9.03 18.94
CA GLN A 123 -12.94 8.97 17.48
C GLN A 123 -11.55 8.44 17.10
N VAL A 124 -10.52 8.84 17.84
CA VAL A 124 -9.16 8.34 17.63
C VAL A 124 -9.08 6.83 17.86
N GLU A 125 -9.68 6.27 18.90
CA GLU A 125 -9.69 4.81 19.11
C GLU A 125 -10.26 4.04 17.89
N GLN A 126 -11.38 4.52 17.34
CA GLN A 126 -11.97 3.93 16.14
C GLN A 126 -11.06 4.08 14.92
N GLN A 127 -10.40 5.23 14.75
CA GLN A 127 -9.47 5.45 13.66
C GLN A 127 -8.19 4.61 13.78
N ILE A 128 -7.66 4.42 15.00
CA ILE A 128 -6.56 3.48 15.28
C ILE A 128 -6.98 2.09 14.83
N HIS A 129 -8.16 1.62 15.22
CA HIS A 129 -8.66 0.30 14.84
C HIS A 129 -8.79 0.14 13.31
N LEU A 130 -9.34 1.14 12.62
CA LEU A 130 -9.46 1.13 11.15
C LEU A 130 -8.08 1.13 10.48
N ALA A 131 -7.13 1.92 10.98
CA ALA A 131 -5.78 1.99 10.45
C ALA A 131 -4.99 0.69 10.68
N ASP A 132 -5.09 0.09 11.87
CA ASP A 132 -4.49 -1.21 12.19
C ASP A 132 -5.13 -2.33 11.33
N THR A 133 -6.45 -2.31 11.17
CA THR A 133 -7.16 -3.25 10.28
C THR A 133 -6.69 -3.11 8.83
N ALA A 134 -6.56 -1.88 8.33
CA ALA A 134 -6.07 -1.62 6.97
C ALA A 134 -4.62 -2.07 6.79
N LEU A 135 -3.78 -1.88 7.80
CA LEU A 135 -2.39 -2.34 7.82
C LEU A 135 -2.31 -3.89 7.78
N ARG A 136 -3.10 -4.57 8.62
CA ARG A 136 -3.09 -6.04 8.73
C ARG A 136 -3.77 -6.76 7.57
N SER A 137 -4.75 -6.13 6.94
CA SER A 137 -5.47 -6.66 5.78
C SER A 137 -4.80 -6.36 4.44
N HIS A 138 -3.74 -5.53 4.43
CA HIS A 138 -3.01 -5.26 3.21
C HIS A 138 -2.26 -6.51 2.74
N THR A 139 -2.56 -6.95 1.53
CA THR A 139 -1.93 -8.11 0.90
C THR A 139 -1.19 -7.68 -0.36
N TYR A 140 0.04 -8.18 -0.51
CA TYR A 140 0.84 -8.02 -1.71
C TYR A 140 0.15 -8.67 -2.92
N LYS A 141 0.14 -7.97 -4.05
CA LYS A 141 -0.47 -8.44 -5.30
C LYS A 141 0.59 -8.47 -6.41
N PRO A 142 1.23 -9.62 -6.67
CA PRO A 142 2.32 -9.74 -7.64
C PRO A 142 1.93 -9.29 -9.05
N GLU A 143 0.67 -9.46 -9.45
CA GLU A 143 0.18 -9.12 -10.79
C GLU A 143 -0.02 -7.62 -11.04
N SER A 144 -0.10 -6.81 -9.97
CA SER A 144 -0.49 -5.40 -10.07
C SER A 144 0.52 -4.40 -9.52
N THR A 145 1.48 -4.85 -8.72
CA THR A 145 2.39 -3.96 -7.96
C THR A 145 3.77 -4.56 -7.81
N THR A 146 4.79 -3.70 -7.79
CA THR A 146 6.18 -4.07 -7.46
C THR A 146 6.35 -4.33 -5.96
N MET A 147 7.43 -5.03 -5.57
CA MET A 147 7.73 -5.26 -4.15
C MET A 147 8.13 -3.95 -3.45
N GLU A 148 8.77 -3.03 -4.15
CA GLU A 148 9.12 -1.69 -3.68
C GLU A 148 7.88 -0.86 -3.36
N ASP A 149 6.88 -0.89 -4.25
CA ASP A 149 5.60 -0.22 -4.03
C ASP A 149 4.85 -0.81 -2.83
N HIS A 150 4.88 -2.14 -2.69
CA HIS A 150 4.33 -2.84 -1.52
C HIS A 150 5.00 -2.39 -0.22
N LYS A 151 6.33 -2.41 -0.17
CA LYS A 151 7.13 -1.95 0.98
C LYS A 151 6.80 -0.49 1.32
N LYS A 152 6.75 0.39 0.32
CA LYS A 152 6.39 1.80 0.50
C LYS A 152 4.98 1.95 1.04
N LYS A 153 4.01 1.18 0.51
CA LYS A 153 2.62 1.21 0.97
C LYS A 153 2.49 0.74 2.42
N MET A 154 3.15 -0.34 2.80
CA MET A 154 3.19 -0.86 4.17
C MET A 154 3.79 0.13 5.16
N LYS A 155 4.94 0.75 4.82
CA LYS A 155 5.55 1.79 5.65
C LYS A 155 4.65 3.02 5.80
N ASN A 156 3.93 3.42 4.75
CA ASN A 156 2.97 4.53 4.82
C ASN A 156 1.75 4.20 5.70
N LEU A 157 1.22 2.98 5.61
CA LEU A 157 0.14 2.52 6.48
C LEU A 157 0.58 2.51 7.95
N LEU A 158 1.78 1.99 8.23
CA LEU A 158 2.37 2.01 9.57
C LEU A 158 2.54 3.44 10.09
N LEU A 159 3.11 4.35 9.28
CA LEU A 159 3.30 5.75 9.66
C LEU A 159 1.97 6.42 9.99
N ARG A 160 0.93 6.17 9.22
CA ARG A 160 -0.42 6.68 9.48
C ARG A 160 -0.99 6.15 10.79
N THR A 161 -0.85 4.85 11.06
CA THR A 161 -1.28 4.25 12.34
C THR A 161 -0.54 4.87 13.53
N LEU A 162 0.77 5.11 13.42
CA LEU A 162 1.60 5.63 14.51
C LEU A 162 1.46 7.15 14.72
N LYS A 163 1.52 7.95 13.65
CA LYS A 163 1.62 9.41 13.73
C LYS A 163 0.27 10.12 13.77
N ASP A 164 -0.67 9.69 12.95
CA ASP A 164 -1.93 10.42 12.78
C ASP A 164 -2.94 10.03 13.87
N TYR A 165 -2.88 8.77 14.32
CA TYR A 165 -3.85 8.23 15.27
C TYR A 165 -3.24 7.84 16.62
N GLY A 166 -1.91 7.87 16.79
CA GLY A 166 -1.27 7.52 18.07
C GLY A 166 -1.33 6.03 18.42
N GLY A 167 -1.52 5.15 17.43
CA GLY A 167 -1.46 3.70 17.62
C GLY A 167 -0.05 3.25 17.99
N THR A 168 0.07 2.03 18.53
CA THR A 168 1.36 1.42 18.85
C THR A 168 1.59 0.18 17.98
N CYS A 169 2.77 0.08 17.37
CA CYS A 169 3.20 -1.10 16.62
C CYS A 169 4.71 -1.20 16.76
N ASN A 170 5.18 -2.22 17.47
CA ASN A 170 6.62 -2.45 17.62
C ASN A 170 7.18 -3.18 16.39
N ASP A 171 8.50 -3.13 16.20
CA ASP A 171 9.14 -3.73 15.03
C ASP A 171 8.88 -5.25 14.90
N PRO A 172 8.91 -6.07 15.98
CA PRO A 172 8.53 -7.48 15.89
C PRO A 172 7.08 -7.72 15.45
N GLN A 173 6.13 -6.90 15.90
CA GLN A 173 4.73 -6.96 15.44
C GLN A 173 4.64 -6.59 13.97
N PHE A 174 5.32 -5.51 13.57
CA PHE A 174 5.32 -5.08 12.18
C PHE A 174 5.93 -6.14 11.27
N ARG A 175 7.01 -6.81 11.69
CA ARG A 175 7.58 -7.97 11.01
C ARG A 175 6.53 -9.06 10.76
N LEU A 176 5.76 -9.45 11.79
CA LEU A 176 4.71 -10.47 11.62
C LEU A 176 3.63 -10.02 10.63
N ILE A 177 3.26 -8.74 10.66
CA ILE A 177 2.30 -8.17 9.70
C ILE A 177 2.86 -8.20 8.27
N VAL A 178 4.14 -7.88 8.10
CA VAL A 178 4.85 -7.95 6.82
C VAL A 178 4.86 -9.37 6.27
N ILE A 179 5.15 -10.37 7.11
CA ILE A 179 5.09 -11.79 6.71
C ILE A 179 3.66 -12.20 6.33
N ALA A 180 2.66 -11.76 7.12
CA ALA A 180 1.25 -12.05 6.85
C ALA A 180 0.69 -11.33 5.61
N SER A 181 1.36 -10.27 5.13
CA SER A 181 0.95 -9.53 3.94
C SER A 181 1.17 -10.30 2.63
N LEU A 182 1.82 -11.46 2.67
CA LEU A 182 2.06 -12.27 1.48
C LEU A 182 0.79 -12.97 0.96
N PRO A 183 0.71 -13.24 -0.35
CA PRO A 183 -0.36 -14.06 -0.90
C PRO A 183 -0.42 -15.43 -0.22
N LEU A 184 -1.64 -15.96 -0.12
CA LEU A 184 -1.91 -17.30 0.44
C LEU A 184 -1.05 -18.39 -0.22
N ASP A 185 -0.82 -18.27 -1.53
CA ASP A 185 -0.07 -19.23 -2.33
C ASP A 185 1.43 -19.29 -1.95
N TRP A 186 1.94 -18.31 -1.21
CA TRP A 186 3.35 -18.23 -0.80
C TRP A 186 3.54 -18.62 0.68
N LYS A 187 2.47 -19.00 1.39
CA LYS A 187 2.54 -19.32 2.83
C LYS A 187 3.56 -20.40 3.18
N GLN A 188 3.80 -21.36 2.29
CA GLN A 188 4.78 -22.42 2.54
C GLN A 188 6.21 -21.87 2.62
N ASP A 189 6.53 -20.89 1.77
CA ASP A 189 7.85 -20.24 1.68
C ASP A 189 8.11 -19.29 2.86
N THR A 190 7.08 -18.95 3.63
CA THR A 190 7.15 -17.99 4.76
C THR A 190 7.34 -18.61 6.13
N ARG A 191 7.41 -19.95 6.21
CA ARG A 191 7.51 -20.65 7.51
C ARG A 191 8.83 -20.35 8.24
N SER A 192 9.87 -19.95 7.52
CA SER A 192 11.21 -19.74 8.07
C SER A 192 11.84 -18.42 7.63
N VAL A 193 11.12 -17.30 7.81
CA VAL A 193 11.71 -15.97 7.57
C VAL A 193 12.83 -15.73 8.60
N PRO A 194 14.09 -15.53 8.16
CA PRO A 194 15.21 -15.31 9.06
C PRO A 194 15.09 -13.95 9.77
N SER A 195 15.82 -13.80 10.89
CA SER A 195 15.89 -12.57 11.69
C SER A 195 14.59 -12.13 12.40
N THR A 196 14.72 -11.14 13.28
CA THR A 196 13.65 -10.55 14.11
C THR A 196 13.20 -9.15 13.64
N SER A 197 13.87 -8.57 12.64
CA SER A 197 13.60 -7.22 12.12
C SER A 197 12.55 -7.19 10.99
N SER A 198 11.75 -6.14 10.92
CA SER A 198 10.84 -5.91 9.78
C SER A 198 11.56 -5.63 8.45
N GLU A 199 12.74 -5.01 8.50
CA GLU A 199 13.54 -4.71 7.30
C GLU A 199 14.15 -5.99 6.71
N ASP A 200 14.54 -6.93 7.57
CA ASP A 200 15.03 -8.24 7.14
C ASP A 200 13.91 -9.08 6.52
N ALA A 201 12.69 -8.97 7.05
CA ALA A 201 11.52 -9.58 6.43
C ALA A 201 11.25 -9.00 5.03
N PHE A 202 11.37 -7.68 4.84
CA PHE A 202 11.29 -7.08 3.50
C PHE A 202 12.42 -7.54 2.56
N THR A 203 13.62 -7.73 3.08
CA THR A 203 14.75 -8.24 2.28
C THR A 203 14.49 -9.67 1.82
N PHE A 204 14.04 -10.53 2.74
CA PHE A 204 13.64 -11.90 2.43
C PHE A 204 12.49 -11.97 1.41
N LEU A 205 11.47 -11.13 1.62
CA LEU A 205 10.34 -10.97 0.70
C LEU A 205 10.79 -10.62 -0.72
N HIS A 206 11.77 -9.72 -0.82
CA HIS A 206 12.29 -9.28 -2.10
C HIS A 206 13.06 -10.39 -2.81
N SER A 207 13.88 -11.16 -2.09
CA SER A 207 14.53 -12.35 -2.67
C SER A 207 13.53 -13.40 -3.13
N LEU A 208 12.49 -13.67 -2.32
CA LEU A 208 11.44 -14.63 -2.67
C LEU A 208 10.67 -14.18 -3.91
N TYR A 209 10.38 -12.88 -4.04
CA TYR A 209 9.74 -12.32 -5.22
C TYR A 209 10.58 -12.56 -6.49
N LEU A 210 11.89 -12.30 -6.44
CA LEU A 210 12.78 -12.51 -7.58
C LEU A 210 12.84 -14.00 -7.98
N GLU A 211 12.89 -14.90 -7.01
CA GLU A 211 12.84 -16.36 -7.25
C GLU A 211 11.54 -16.77 -7.94
N LYS A 212 10.38 -16.36 -7.40
CA LYS A 212 9.07 -16.65 -8.02
C LYS A 212 8.93 -16.04 -9.41
N GLN A 213 9.50 -14.86 -9.65
CA GLN A 213 9.51 -14.25 -10.97
C GLN A 213 10.34 -15.10 -11.94
N GLN A 214 11.53 -15.53 -11.52
CA GLN A 214 12.41 -16.39 -12.33
C GLN A 214 11.78 -17.75 -12.64
N GLU A 215 11.08 -18.37 -11.69
CA GLU A 215 10.30 -19.61 -11.88
C GLU A 215 9.17 -19.44 -12.89
N ARG A 216 8.45 -18.31 -12.84
CA ARG A 216 7.40 -18.01 -13.83
C ARG A 216 7.99 -17.85 -15.22
N GLU A 217 9.08 -17.11 -15.35
CA GLU A 217 9.77 -16.91 -16.61
C GLU A 217 10.38 -18.20 -17.17
N SER A 218 10.93 -19.09 -16.32
CA SER A 218 11.39 -20.41 -16.76
C SER A 218 10.24 -21.30 -17.21
N SER A 219 9.15 -21.38 -16.44
CA SER A 219 7.96 -22.16 -16.78
C SER A 219 7.32 -21.70 -18.10
N GLU A 220 7.20 -20.38 -18.31
CA GLU A 220 6.70 -19.84 -19.57
C GLU A 220 7.62 -20.11 -20.77
N ARG A 221 8.95 -20.08 -20.56
CA ARG A 221 9.91 -20.49 -21.60
C ARG A 221 9.76 -21.96 -21.95
N ASP A 222 9.59 -22.83 -20.96
CA ASP A 222 9.43 -24.27 -21.18
C ASP A 222 8.10 -24.60 -21.84
N LYS A 223 6.99 -23.96 -21.45
CA LYS A 223 5.70 -24.09 -22.15
C LYS A 223 5.81 -23.67 -23.62
N LYS A 224 6.52 -22.57 -23.91
CA LYS A 224 6.77 -22.11 -25.30
C LYS A 224 7.61 -23.13 -26.08
N ARG A 225 8.65 -23.71 -25.47
CA ARG A 225 9.48 -24.76 -26.08
C ARG A 225 8.67 -26.02 -26.39
N VAL A 226 7.87 -26.51 -25.43
CA VAL A 226 7.00 -27.67 -25.64
C VAL A 226 6.00 -27.41 -26.76
N LYS A 227 5.35 -26.24 -26.77
CA LYS A 227 4.40 -25.86 -27.84
C LYS A 227 5.08 -25.81 -29.21
N ALA A 228 6.30 -25.28 -29.30
CA ALA A 228 7.08 -25.26 -30.54
C ALA A 228 7.47 -26.68 -31.02
N LEU A 229 7.86 -27.57 -30.10
CA LEU A 229 8.16 -28.98 -30.41
C LEU A 229 6.93 -29.76 -30.89
N LEU A 230 5.76 -29.51 -30.30
CA LEU A 230 4.51 -30.14 -30.75
C LEU A 230 4.10 -29.64 -32.15
N ALA A 231 4.28 -28.35 -32.42
CA ALA A 231 4.02 -27.78 -33.74
C ALA A 231 4.97 -28.35 -34.80
N SER A 232 6.26 -28.52 -34.50
CA SER A 232 7.21 -29.11 -35.44
C SER A 232 6.92 -30.59 -35.73
N GLN A 233 6.52 -31.38 -34.72
CA GLN A 233 6.12 -32.77 -34.93
C GLN A 233 4.88 -32.91 -35.82
N ASN A 234 3.88 -32.03 -35.65
CA ASN A 234 2.71 -32.01 -36.54
C ASN A 234 3.06 -31.59 -37.97
N THR A 235 4.04 -30.69 -38.16
CA THR A 235 4.53 -30.39 -39.52
C THR A 235 5.29 -31.54 -40.16
N THR A 236 6.03 -32.36 -39.38
CA THR A 236 6.69 -33.56 -39.93
C THR A 236 5.71 -34.69 -40.28
N ALA A 237 4.57 -34.79 -39.59
CA ALA A 237 3.51 -35.74 -39.94
C ALA A 237 2.72 -35.30 -41.20
N ALA A 238 2.61 -33.99 -41.45
CA ALA A 238 1.99 -33.44 -42.66
C ALA A 238 2.96 -33.32 -43.86
N ALA A 239 4.28 -33.40 -43.62
CA ALA A 239 5.32 -33.34 -44.64
C ALA A 239 5.81 -34.73 -45.11
N VAL A 240 4.98 -35.77 -44.99
CA VAL A 240 5.12 -36.93 -45.88
C VAL A 240 4.57 -36.49 -47.25
N GLU A 241 5.38 -35.73 -47.99
CA GLU A 241 5.20 -35.65 -49.44
C GLU A 241 5.11 -37.08 -49.97
N PRO A 242 4.13 -37.42 -50.83
CA PRO A 242 4.18 -38.69 -51.54
C PRO A 242 5.49 -38.69 -52.32
N GLN A 243 6.42 -39.57 -51.92
CA GLN A 243 7.64 -39.84 -52.67
C GLN A 243 7.26 -39.93 -54.14
N ARG A 244 7.81 -39.03 -54.96
CA ARG A 244 7.69 -39.09 -56.41
C ARG A 244 8.05 -40.51 -56.82
N ALA A 245 7.04 -41.27 -57.28
CA ALA A 245 7.21 -42.65 -57.70
C ALA A 245 8.41 -42.69 -58.65
N GLY A 246 9.46 -43.37 -58.19
CA GLY A 246 10.67 -43.57 -58.96
C GLY A 246 10.31 -44.13 -60.33
N ARG A 247 10.93 -43.58 -61.37
CA ARG A 247 10.90 -44.14 -62.72
C ARG A 247 11.45 -45.57 -62.65
N ASN A 248 10.59 -46.55 -62.44
CA ASN A 248 10.95 -47.95 -62.62
C ASN A 248 11.09 -48.18 -64.13
N SER A 249 12.34 -48.14 -64.62
CA SER A 249 12.72 -48.33 -66.02
C SER A 249 12.33 -49.68 -66.61
N ASN A 250 11.94 -50.65 -65.76
CA ASN A 250 11.65 -52.02 -66.18
C ASN A 250 10.15 -52.29 -66.41
N LEU A 251 9.27 -51.34 -66.11
CA LEU A 251 7.83 -51.50 -66.34
C LEU A 251 7.48 -51.03 -67.76
N VAL A 252 7.27 -51.94 -68.70
CA VAL A 252 6.85 -51.61 -70.08
C VAL A 252 5.32 -51.59 -70.19
N CYS A 253 4.76 -50.50 -70.71
CA CYS A 253 3.33 -50.36 -70.92
C CYS A 253 2.87 -51.22 -72.11
N SER A 254 1.88 -52.09 -71.89
CA SER A 254 1.33 -52.97 -72.93
C SER A 254 0.54 -52.24 -74.04
N ASN A 255 0.15 -50.98 -73.84
CA ASN A 255 -0.56 -50.18 -74.86
C ASN A 255 0.40 -49.44 -75.78
N CYS A 256 1.35 -48.66 -75.24
CA CYS A 256 2.25 -47.81 -76.04
C CYS A 256 3.68 -48.34 -76.18
N GLY A 257 4.01 -49.46 -75.54
CA GLY A 257 5.34 -50.08 -75.57
C GLY A 257 6.45 -49.32 -74.84
N LYS A 258 6.17 -48.19 -74.19
CA LYS A 258 7.17 -47.37 -73.48
C LYS A 258 7.30 -47.78 -72.01
N CYS A 259 8.51 -47.65 -71.47
CA CYS A 259 8.80 -47.96 -70.08
C CYS A 259 8.38 -46.86 -69.09
N GLY A 260 8.23 -47.24 -67.82
CA GLY A 260 7.99 -46.33 -66.69
C GLY A 260 6.53 -46.11 -66.31
N HIS A 261 5.55 -46.77 -66.93
CA HIS A 261 4.13 -46.64 -66.57
C HIS A 261 3.28 -47.87 -66.95
N THR A 262 2.13 -48.05 -66.32
CA THR A 262 1.12 -49.09 -66.65
C THR A 262 0.13 -48.58 -67.70
N VAL A 263 -0.64 -49.48 -68.32
CA VAL A 263 -1.72 -49.15 -69.28
C VAL A 263 -2.73 -48.15 -68.71
N HIS A 264 -3.05 -48.26 -67.42
CA HIS A 264 -3.99 -47.34 -66.75
C HIS A 264 -3.45 -45.90 -66.69
N ARG A 265 -2.13 -45.69 -66.67
CA ARG A 265 -1.50 -44.36 -66.64
C ARG A 265 -0.95 -43.94 -68.00
N CYS A 266 -1.39 -44.62 -69.06
CA CYS A 266 -0.93 -44.37 -70.42
C CYS A 266 -1.74 -43.23 -71.06
N TRP A 267 -1.03 -42.22 -71.56
CA TRP A 267 -1.64 -41.07 -72.26
C TRP A 267 -1.83 -41.27 -73.76
N ALA A 268 -1.33 -42.37 -74.32
CA ALA A 268 -1.52 -42.72 -75.73
C ALA A 268 -2.97 -43.09 -76.00
N LYS A 269 -3.37 -43.05 -77.27
CA LYS A 269 -4.70 -43.48 -77.73
C LYS A 269 -4.98 -44.92 -77.26
N GLY A 270 -6.15 -45.17 -76.68
CA GLY A 270 -6.51 -46.46 -76.08
C GLY A 270 -5.92 -46.73 -74.69
N GLY A 271 -5.25 -45.75 -74.07
CA GLY A 271 -4.73 -45.85 -72.71
C GLY A 271 -5.72 -45.39 -71.65
N GLY A 272 -5.57 -45.85 -70.41
CA GLY A 272 -6.50 -45.50 -69.32
C GLY A 272 -6.47 -44.03 -68.89
N ALA A 273 -5.50 -43.25 -69.36
CA ALA A 273 -5.37 -41.82 -69.12
C ALA A 273 -5.23 -41.05 -70.46
N GLU A 274 -5.86 -41.55 -71.53
CA GLU A 274 -5.78 -40.94 -72.86
C GLU A 274 -6.05 -39.42 -72.81
N GLY A 275 -5.12 -38.63 -73.35
CA GLY A 275 -5.27 -37.18 -73.43
C GLY A 275 -4.93 -36.41 -72.13
N GLU A 276 -4.72 -37.07 -70.99
CA GLU A 276 -4.36 -36.40 -69.73
C GLU A 276 -2.85 -36.05 -69.61
N GLY A 277 -2.09 -36.31 -70.67
CA GLY A 277 -0.67 -36.02 -70.71
C GLY A 277 -0.32 -34.52 -70.74
N PRO A 278 0.85 -34.13 -70.24
CA PRO A 278 1.34 -32.76 -70.25
C PRO A 278 1.44 -32.23 -71.69
N LYS A 279 1.28 -30.91 -71.87
CA LYS A 279 1.15 -30.26 -73.19
C LYS A 279 2.28 -30.59 -74.17
N ASN A 280 3.50 -30.84 -73.68
CA ASN A 280 4.66 -31.20 -74.48
C ASN A 280 4.65 -32.66 -74.99
N TRP A 281 3.81 -33.55 -74.44
CA TRP A 281 3.66 -34.92 -74.89
C TRP A 281 2.86 -35.03 -76.20
N ARG A 282 1.82 -34.19 -76.35
CA ARG A 282 0.93 -34.23 -77.54
C ARG A 282 1.67 -33.90 -78.84
N VAL A 283 2.74 -33.11 -78.76
CA VAL A 283 3.58 -32.73 -79.92
C VAL A 283 4.41 -33.91 -80.44
N SER A 284 4.74 -34.88 -79.57
CA SER A 284 5.59 -36.02 -79.95
C SER A 284 4.83 -37.17 -80.62
N TYR A 285 3.50 -37.22 -80.49
CA TYR A 285 2.68 -38.34 -80.97
C TYR A 285 2.01 -38.08 -82.32
N THR A 286 1.92 -36.83 -82.76
CA THR A 286 1.35 -36.48 -84.08
C THR A 286 2.31 -36.73 -85.24
N ASN A 287 3.57 -37.11 -84.99
CA ASN A 287 4.59 -37.32 -86.02
C ASN A 287 4.95 -38.80 -86.25
N ALA A 288 4.08 -39.74 -85.84
CA ALA A 288 4.35 -41.17 -85.96
C ALA A 288 3.22 -41.95 -86.67
N GLU A 289 2.58 -41.34 -87.66
CA GLU A 289 1.74 -42.04 -88.65
C GLU A 289 2.37 -41.87 -90.03
N HIS A 290 3.25 -42.82 -90.38
CA HIS A 290 3.47 -43.37 -91.72
C HIS A 290 4.14 -44.74 -91.59
#